data_AF-A0A6J4VSQ2-F1
#
_entry.id   AF-A0A6J4VSQ2-F1
#
_cell.length_a   1.000
_cell.length_b   1.000
_cell.length_c   1.000
_cell.angle_alpha   90.00
_cell.angle_beta   90.00
_cell.angle_gamma   90.00
#
_symmetry.space_group_name_H-M   'P 1'
#
loop_
_entity.id
_entity.type
_entity.pdbx_description
1 polymer ?
#
loop_
_entity_poly.entity_id
_entity_poly.type
_entity_poly.pdbx_seq_one_letter_code
_entity_poly.pdbx_strand_id
1 'polypeptide(L)'
;MQSRRDKGAAKKFFRKLLKTQGFTPRVIITDKLKSYGAAKQEILKGVEHRQHKGLNNRAENSHQPTRLRERRMGRFKSAGHAQRFLSAFELIRQHFTPSKINSLPKNIETRCTRDLKAGGS
;
A
#
# COMPACT_ATOMS: atom_id res chain seq x y z
N MET A 1 -0.05 14.83 17.66
CA MET A 1 -0.06 14.17 16.33
C MET A 1 0.23 15.20 15.24
N GLN A 2 1.21 14.95 14.35
CA GLN A 2 1.72 15.94 13.37
C GLN A 2 1.02 15.83 12.00
N SER A 3 -0.18 16.40 11.86
CA SER A 3 -1.02 16.23 10.64
C SER A 3 -0.34 16.66 9.32
N ARG A 4 0.53 17.68 9.36
CA ARG A 4 1.29 18.15 8.19
C ARG A 4 2.34 17.14 7.72
N ARG A 5 2.96 16.40 8.64
CA ARG A 5 3.99 15.39 8.35
C ARG A 5 3.38 14.16 7.67
N ASP A 6 2.19 13.76 8.13
CA ASP A 6 1.47 12.62 7.59
C ASP A 6 0.96 12.86 6.16
N LYS A 7 0.55 14.10 5.83
CA LYS A 7 0.16 14.47 4.44
C LYS A 7 1.33 14.30 3.46
N GLY A 8 2.54 14.69 3.86
CA GLY A 8 3.74 14.54 3.04
C GLY A 8 4.03 13.08 2.71
N ALA A 9 3.92 12.19 3.70
CA ALA A 9 4.07 10.76 3.51
C ALA A 9 2.98 10.17 2.59
N ALA A 10 1.71 10.57 2.78
CA ALA A 10 0.60 10.15 1.92
C ALA A 10 0.80 10.59 0.46
N LYS A 11 1.34 11.79 0.23
CA LYS A 11 1.71 12.25 -1.13
C LYS A 11 2.78 11.39 -1.77
N LYS A 12 3.88 11.12 -1.03
CA LYS A 12 4.95 10.24 -1.52
C LYS A 12 4.42 8.85 -1.85
N PHE A 13 3.52 8.32 -1.02
CA PHE A 13 2.83 7.05 -1.25
C PHE A 13 2.04 7.07 -2.56
N PHE A 14 1.15 8.05 -2.79
CA PHE A 14 0.37 8.12 -4.03
C PHE A 14 1.23 8.26 -5.28
N ARG A 15 2.30 9.09 -5.24
CA ARG A 15 3.23 9.21 -6.38
C ARG A 15 3.91 7.88 -6.69
N LYS A 16 4.38 7.17 -5.66
CA LYS A 16 5.00 5.85 -5.84
C LYS A 16 3.99 4.84 -6.39
N LEU A 17 2.77 4.85 -5.87
CA LEU A 17 1.69 3.97 -6.30
C LEU A 17 1.40 4.16 -7.80
N LEU A 18 1.16 5.40 -8.23
CA LEU A 18 0.87 5.72 -9.63
C LEU A 18 2.03 5.36 -10.56
N LYS A 19 3.28 5.62 -10.14
CA LYS A 19 4.47 5.23 -10.91
C LYS A 19 4.59 3.71 -11.07
N THR A 20 4.23 2.96 -10.03
CA THR A 20 4.36 1.49 -10.04
C THR A 20 3.25 0.83 -10.85
N GLN A 21 2.02 1.37 -10.77
CA GLN A 21 0.87 0.82 -11.49
C GLN A 21 0.81 1.26 -12.96
N GLY A 22 1.35 2.44 -13.29
CA GLY A 22 1.38 2.95 -14.66
C GLY A 22 0.04 3.51 -15.18
N PHE A 23 -1.00 3.56 -14.35
CA PHE A 23 -2.30 4.15 -14.69
C PHE A 23 -2.94 4.86 -13.49
N THR A 24 -3.86 5.78 -13.77
CA THR A 24 -4.66 6.45 -12.75
C THR A 24 -5.95 5.66 -12.50
N PRO A 25 -6.20 5.17 -11.27
CA PRO A 25 -7.42 4.43 -10.97
C PRO A 25 -8.65 5.35 -10.97
N ARG A 26 -9.82 4.80 -11.31
CA ARG A 26 -11.11 5.52 -11.22
C ARG A 26 -11.58 5.74 -9.77
N VAL A 27 -11.34 4.75 -8.92
CA VAL A 27 -11.75 4.74 -7.51
C VAL A 27 -10.56 4.32 -6.64
N ILE A 28 -10.35 5.00 -5.52
CA ILE A 28 -9.39 4.62 -4.49
C ILE A 28 -10.12 4.37 -3.18
N ILE A 29 -9.70 3.32 -2.48
CA ILE A 29 -10.15 2.97 -1.14
C ILE A 29 -8.96 3.11 -0.20
N THR A 30 -9.10 3.89 0.88
CA THR A 30 -8.10 3.99 1.95
C THR A 30 -8.76 3.91 3.32
N ASP A 31 -7.93 3.83 4.36
CA ASP A 31 -8.38 4.10 5.73
C ASP A 31 -8.95 5.54 5.88
N LYS A 32 -9.59 5.79 7.02
CA LYS A 32 -10.26 7.07 7.35
C LYS A 32 -9.29 8.19 7.78
N LEU A 33 -7.98 8.05 7.54
CA LEU A 33 -7.03 9.08 7.94
C LEU A 33 -7.17 10.33 7.05
N LYS A 34 -7.30 11.51 7.69
CA LYS A 34 -7.44 12.81 7.01
C LYS A 34 -6.26 13.14 6.08
N SER A 35 -5.08 12.58 6.35
CA SER A 35 -3.87 12.77 5.54
C SER A 35 -4.02 12.25 4.11
N TYR A 36 -4.72 11.13 3.90
CA TYR A 36 -4.98 10.61 2.55
C TYR A 36 -5.95 11.50 1.78
N GLY A 37 -7.04 11.95 2.40
CA GLY A 37 -7.96 12.89 1.76
C GLY A 37 -7.25 14.18 1.33
N ALA A 38 -6.43 14.74 2.22
CA ALA A 38 -5.65 15.94 1.91
C ALA A 38 -4.61 15.73 0.80
N ALA A 39 -3.96 14.56 0.72
CA ALA A 39 -3.01 14.24 -0.33
C ALA A 39 -3.71 13.92 -1.67
N LYS A 40 -4.86 13.26 -1.63
CA LYS A 40 -5.71 12.92 -2.77
C LYS A 40 -6.15 14.18 -3.51
N GLN A 41 -6.59 15.22 -2.79
CA GLN A 41 -7.05 16.47 -3.40
C GLN A 41 -5.99 17.14 -4.29
N GLU A 42 -4.70 16.93 -3.98
CA GLU A 42 -3.61 17.50 -4.77
C GLU A 42 -3.16 16.60 -5.93
N ILE A 43 -3.06 15.28 -5.70
CA ILE A 43 -2.42 14.35 -6.67
C ILE A 43 -3.44 13.67 -7.58
N LEU A 44 -4.64 13.37 -7.06
CA LEU A 44 -5.61 12.46 -7.69
C LEU A 44 -6.92 13.22 -7.92
N LYS A 45 -6.83 14.32 -8.68
CA LYS A 45 -7.99 15.10 -9.11
C LYS A 45 -8.90 14.23 -9.98
N GLY A 46 -10.21 14.24 -9.70
CA GLY A 46 -11.19 13.44 -10.44
C GLY A 46 -11.31 11.96 -10.04
N VAL A 47 -10.46 11.45 -9.14
CA VAL A 47 -10.57 10.07 -8.64
C VAL A 47 -11.60 10.00 -7.52
N GLU A 48 -12.51 9.04 -7.55
CA GLU A 48 -13.47 8.81 -6.48
C GLU A 48 -12.74 8.24 -5.24
N HIS A 49 -13.07 8.72 -4.05
CA HIS A 49 -12.44 8.24 -2.80
C HIS A 49 -13.50 7.67 -1.88
N ARG A 50 -13.42 6.36 -1.60
CA ARG A 50 -14.34 5.65 -0.71
C ARG A 50 -13.64 5.23 0.59
N GLN A 51 -14.33 5.43 1.72
CA GLN A 51 -13.80 5.11 3.05
C GLN A 51 -14.84 4.43 3.96
N HIS A 52 -15.87 3.81 3.36
CA HIS A 52 -16.91 3.10 4.11
C HIS A 52 -16.33 1.90 4.87
N LYS A 53 -17.03 1.48 5.93
CA LYS A 53 -16.59 0.40 6.82
C LYS A 53 -16.37 -0.88 5.99
N GLY A 54 -15.22 -1.52 6.17
CA GLY A 54 -14.90 -2.80 5.54
C GLY A 54 -14.30 -2.74 4.14
N LEU A 55 -14.33 -1.60 3.44
CA LEU A 55 -13.78 -1.52 2.07
C LEU A 55 -12.26 -1.74 2.03
N ASN A 56 -11.55 -1.33 3.08
CA ASN A 56 -10.09 -1.50 3.16
C ASN A 56 -9.68 -2.92 3.61
N ASN A 57 -10.63 -3.81 3.93
CA ASN A 57 -10.35 -5.14 4.48
C ASN A 57 -9.45 -5.96 3.55
N ARG A 58 -9.61 -5.83 2.24
CA ARG A 58 -8.77 -6.52 1.26
C ARG A 58 -7.29 -6.15 1.40
N ALA A 59 -7.00 -4.85 1.46
CA ALA A 59 -5.64 -4.34 1.63
C ALA A 59 -5.10 -4.63 3.05
N GLU A 60 -5.97 -4.67 4.07
CA GLU A 60 -5.58 -5.07 5.41
C GLU A 60 -5.24 -6.57 5.50
N ASN A 61 -6.05 -7.41 4.86
CA ASN A 61 -5.87 -8.86 4.82
C ASN A 61 -4.61 -9.25 4.04
N SER A 62 -4.26 -8.54 2.96
CA SER A 62 -3.00 -8.78 2.26
C SER A 62 -1.76 -8.54 3.12
N HIS A 63 -1.86 -7.76 4.21
CA HIS A 63 -0.75 -7.56 5.15
C HIS A 63 -0.67 -8.62 6.26
N GLN A 64 -1.67 -9.50 6.41
CA GLN A 64 -1.70 -10.48 7.49
C GLN A 64 -0.47 -11.40 7.49
N PRO A 65 0.00 -11.97 6.35
CA PRO A 65 1.18 -12.83 6.34
C PRO A 65 2.45 -12.10 6.80
N THR A 66 2.62 -10.84 6.36
CA THR A 66 3.74 -10.00 6.78
C THR A 66 3.69 -9.71 8.27
N ARG A 67 2.52 -9.29 8.80
CA ARG A 67 2.32 -9.00 10.23
C ARG A 67 2.55 -10.22 11.11
N LEU A 68 2.08 -11.40 10.67
CA LEU A 68 2.29 -12.64 11.41
C LEU A 68 3.77 -12.96 11.54
N ARG A 69 4.54 -12.84 10.46
CA ARG A 69 5.99 -13.05 10.50
C ARG A 69 6.71 -11.99 11.32
N GLU A 70 6.38 -10.71 11.14
CA GLU A 70 6.92 -9.60 11.94
C GLU A 70 6.74 -9.84 13.44
N ARG A 71 5.55 -10.29 13.86
CA ARG A 71 5.26 -10.65 15.26
C ARG A 71 6.08 -11.85 15.73
N ARG A 72 6.14 -12.94 14.95
CA ARG A 72 6.94 -14.13 15.28
C ARG A 72 8.44 -13.82 15.43
N MET A 73 8.94 -12.83 14.69
CA MET A 73 10.34 -12.39 14.74
C MET A 73 10.61 -11.33 15.82
N GLY A 74 9.67 -11.04 16.73
CA GLY A 74 9.88 -10.06 17.80
C GLY A 74 9.95 -8.60 17.32
N ARG A 75 9.28 -8.30 16.19
CA ARG A 75 9.22 -7.01 15.51
C ARG A 75 10.56 -6.56 14.91
N PHE A 76 10.51 -5.79 13.83
CA PHE A 76 11.73 -5.26 13.23
C PHE A 76 12.37 -4.20 14.12
N LYS A 77 13.68 -4.32 14.35
CA LYS A 77 14.45 -3.37 15.17
C LYS A 77 14.84 -2.10 14.40
N SER A 78 14.70 -2.09 13.07
CA SER A 78 14.89 -0.90 12.23
C SER A 78 14.15 -1.00 10.90
N ALA A 79 13.97 0.15 10.22
CA ALA A 79 13.37 0.21 8.90
C ALA A 79 14.18 -0.56 7.84
N GLY A 80 15.52 -0.56 7.94
CA GLY A 80 16.39 -1.32 7.05
C GLY A 80 16.20 -2.84 7.17
N HIS A 81 15.99 -3.35 8.39
CA HIS A 81 15.65 -4.76 8.61
C HIS A 81 14.32 -5.13 7.96
N ALA A 82 13.30 -4.27 8.15
CA ALA A 82 12.01 -4.46 7.51
C ALA A 82 12.13 -4.50 5.98
N GLN A 83 12.89 -3.57 5.38
CA GLN A 83 13.08 -3.51 3.93
C GLN A 83 13.74 -4.77 3.36
N ARG A 84 14.83 -5.25 3.99
CA ARG A 84 15.51 -6.48 3.57
C ARG A 84 14.59 -7.69 3.65
N PHE A 85 13.86 -7.82 4.76
CA PHE A 85 12.88 -8.88 4.94
C PHE A 85 11.78 -8.85 3.87
N LEU A 86 11.15 -7.69 3.65
CA LEU A 86 10.06 -7.55 2.68
C LEU A 86 10.51 -7.90 1.26
N SER A 87 11.71 -7.46 0.88
CA SER A 87 12.28 -7.70 -0.46
C SER A 87 12.45 -9.20 -0.75
N ALA A 88 12.95 -9.98 0.22
CA ALA A 88 13.08 -11.44 0.06
C ALA A 88 11.73 -12.15 0.21
N PHE A 89 10.91 -11.73 1.17
CA PHE A 89 9.65 -12.41 1.50
C PHE A 89 8.58 -12.25 0.41
N GLU A 90 8.54 -11.12 -0.30
CA GLU A 90 7.63 -10.95 -1.44
C GLU A 90 7.92 -11.95 -2.57
N LEU A 91 9.19 -12.14 -2.94
CA LEU A 91 9.59 -13.10 -3.96
C LEU A 91 9.19 -14.54 -3.60
N ILE A 92 9.46 -14.93 -2.35
CA ILE A 92 9.09 -16.26 -1.84
C ILE A 92 7.57 -16.43 -1.89
N ARG A 93 6.80 -15.45 -1.41
CA ARG A 93 5.34 -15.53 -1.45
C ARG A 93 4.82 -15.68 -2.87
N GLN A 94 5.31 -14.86 -3.80
CA GLN A 94 4.90 -14.92 -5.19
C GLN A 94 5.16 -16.30 -5.81
N HIS A 95 6.30 -16.93 -5.49
CA HIS A 95 6.65 -18.26 -5.97
C HIS A 95 5.68 -19.36 -5.49
N PHE A 96 5.29 -19.32 -4.20
CA PHE A 96 4.41 -20.33 -3.61
C PHE A 96 2.91 -20.04 -3.77
N THR A 97 2.54 -18.88 -4.33
CA THR A 97 1.16 -18.58 -4.70
C THR A 97 0.94 -18.94 -6.18
N PRO A 98 0.04 -19.88 -6.53
CA PRO A 98 -0.25 -20.17 -7.93
C PRO A 98 -0.71 -18.88 -8.62
N SER A 99 -0.03 -18.55 -9.71
CA SER A 99 -0.32 -17.41 -10.55
C SER A 99 -1.76 -17.50 -11.09
N LYS A 100 -2.70 -16.78 -10.47
CA LYS A 100 -3.92 -16.32 -11.16
C LYS A 100 -3.56 -15.19 -12.15
N ILE A 101 -2.57 -15.44 -12.99
CA ILE A 101 -2.18 -14.57 -14.09
C ILE A 101 -2.98 -15.11 -15.28
N ASN A 102 -3.84 -14.28 -15.87
CA ASN A 102 -4.75 -14.56 -17.00
C ASN A 102 -6.23 -14.84 -16.65
N SER A 103 -6.91 -13.99 -15.86
CA SER A 103 -8.38 -13.82 -16.00
C SER A 103 -9.00 -12.69 -15.15
N LEU A 104 -8.41 -11.50 -15.03
CA LEU A 104 -9.12 -10.39 -14.37
C LEU A 104 -8.98 -9.07 -15.13
N PRO A 105 -10.10 -8.35 -15.35
CA PRO A 105 -10.10 -7.09 -16.09
C PRO A 105 -9.20 -6.08 -15.38
N LYS A 106 -8.49 -5.26 -16.17
CA LYS A 106 -7.60 -4.17 -15.73
C LYS A 106 -8.36 -3.01 -15.04
N ASN A 107 -9.59 -3.24 -14.60
CA ASN A 107 -10.45 -2.25 -13.99
C ASN A 107 -10.93 -2.77 -12.63
N ILE A 108 -10.82 -1.89 -11.63
CA ILE A 108 -11.33 -2.01 -10.26
C ILE A 108 -10.29 -2.59 -9.28
N GLU A 109 -9.77 -1.71 -8.41
CA GLU A 109 -8.86 -2.00 -7.28
C GLU A 109 -7.45 -2.50 -7.62
N THR A 110 -6.55 -1.54 -7.83
CA THR A 110 -5.11 -1.75 -7.78
C THR A 110 -4.71 -2.47 -6.49
N ARG A 111 -4.04 -3.63 -6.62
CA ARG A 111 -3.35 -4.31 -5.52
C ARG A 111 -2.43 -3.30 -4.83
N CYS A 112 -2.75 -2.96 -3.59
CA CYS A 112 -1.87 -2.17 -2.74
C CYS A 112 -0.79 -3.10 -2.17
N THR A 113 0.27 -3.37 -2.94
CA THR A 113 1.52 -3.85 -2.36
C THR A 113 2.15 -2.67 -1.64
N ARG A 114 1.95 -2.64 -0.32
CA ARG A 114 2.53 -1.63 0.57
C ARG A 114 4.01 -1.93 0.81
N ASP A 115 4.80 -2.03 -0.26
CA ASP A 115 6.26 -2.00 -0.14
C ASP A 115 6.67 -0.54 -0.10
N LEU A 116 6.65 0.01 1.10
CA LEU A 116 7.40 1.20 1.48
C LEU A 116 8.83 1.03 0.94
N LYS A 117 9.25 1.86 -0.02
CA LYS A 117 10.67 2.24 -0.13
C LYS A 117 10.75 3.44 0.79
N ALA A 118 11.34 3.26 1.97
CA ALA A 118 11.84 4.39 2.75
C ALA A 118 13.04 4.96 1.96
N GLY A 119 12.75 5.88 1.05
CA GLY A 119 13.76 6.72 0.42
C GLY A 119 14.22 7.74 1.44
N GLY A 120 15.38 7.47 2.03
CA GLY A 120 16.18 8.46 2.73
C GLY A 120 16.68 9.52 1.76
N SER A 121 16.54 10.76 2.20
CA SER A 121 17.46 11.87 2.01
C SER A 121 17.27 12.74 3.24
#